data_AF-A0A176ZHJ7-F1
#
_entry.id   AF-A0A176ZHJ7-F1
#
_cell.length_a   1.000
_cell.length_b   1.000
_cell.length_c   1.000
_cell.angle_alpha   90.00
_cell.angle_beta   90.00
_cell.angle_gamma   90.00
#
_symmetry.space_group_name_H-M   'P 1'
#
loop_
_entity.id
_entity.type
_entity.pdbx_description
1 polymer ?
#
loop_
_entity_poly.entity_id
_entity_poly.type
_entity_poly.pdbx_seq_one_letter_code
_entity_poly.pdbx_strand_id
1 'polypeptide(L)'
;MNVQEAMGFVTKMAEASDSLFGSVLDPMERISETLFGLIMALTFICSLGIATGANINLQTMLIGALGCNLAWGIVDGGLYLLGRINSRGEKIRTLHAVRRAPDSETARRVIAGTLAPELVAFLSAQQLELMRQKLRQLPEPSHGPGLTKRDWIGALGLCLLSFLSTFPVVIPFLFLSDARVALRASYAVAIVMLFCCGYVFGIQSGLRPWAAGLAMVAVGGALVGVAVALGG
;
A
#
# COMPACT_ATOMS: atom_id res chain seq x y z
N MET A 1 -27.41 -12.98 -4.90
CA MET A 1 -25.95 -13.17 -4.75
C MET A 1 -25.61 -12.92 -3.30
N ASN A 2 -25.29 -13.96 -2.55
CA ASN A 2 -25.15 -13.87 -1.09
C ASN A 2 -23.83 -13.19 -0.72
N VAL A 3 -23.81 -12.39 0.36
CA VAL A 3 -22.60 -11.70 0.87
C VAL A 3 -21.45 -12.68 1.12
N GLN A 4 -21.77 -13.94 1.50
CA GLN A 4 -20.80 -15.03 1.65
C GLN A 4 -20.16 -15.50 0.33
N GLU A 5 -20.86 -15.46 -0.80
CA GLU A 5 -20.30 -15.82 -2.11
C GLU A 5 -19.41 -14.70 -2.65
N ALA A 6 -19.81 -13.44 -2.46
CA ALA A 6 -18.98 -12.28 -2.77
C ALA A 6 -17.72 -12.25 -1.88
N MET A 7 -17.85 -12.56 -0.58
CA MET A 7 -16.72 -12.77 0.34
C MET A 7 -15.81 -13.90 -0.13
N GLY A 8 -16.35 -15.04 -0.54
CA GLY A 8 -15.56 -16.16 -1.05
C GLY A 8 -14.77 -15.81 -2.31
N PHE A 9 -15.31 -14.94 -3.17
CA PHE A 9 -14.61 -14.45 -4.36
C PHE A 9 -13.50 -13.45 -4.01
N VAL A 10 -13.73 -12.54 -3.05
CA VAL A 10 -12.74 -11.55 -2.59
C VAL A 10 -11.62 -12.22 -1.79
N THR A 11 -11.95 -13.18 -0.90
CA THR A 11 -10.96 -13.98 -0.18
C THR A 11 -10.16 -14.84 -1.15
N LYS A 12 -10.79 -15.44 -2.17
CA LYS A 12 -10.06 -16.16 -3.23
C LYS A 12 -9.21 -15.24 -4.12
N MET A 13 -9.62 -13.99 -4.37
CA MET A 13 -8.77 -13.01 -5.06
C MET A 13 -7.58 -12.59 -4.18
N ALA A 14 -7.78 -12.41 -2.88
CA ALA A 14 -6.72 -12.13 -1.92
C ALA A 14 -5.76 -13.33 -1.78
N GLU A 15 -6.28 -14.55 -1.69
CA GLU A 15 -5.49 -15.80 -1.68
C GLU A 15 -4.78 -16.06 -3.01
N ALA A 16 -5.42 -15.78 -4.15
CA ALA A 16 -4.80 -15.86 -5.47
C ALA A 16 -3.66 -14.83 -5.59
N SER A 17 -3.85 -13.62 -5.05
CA SER A 17 -2.78 -12.62 -4.93
C SER A 17 -1.66 -13.09 -4.00
N ASP A 18 -1.98 -13.83 -2.94
CA ASP A 18 -1.00 -14.46 -2.04
C ASP A 18 -0.19 -15.56 -2.73
N SER A 19 -0.81 -16.33 -3.62
CA SER A 19 -0.10 -17.37 -4.38
C SER A 19 0.86 -16.80 -5.45
N LEU A 20 0.61 -15.59 -5.96
CA LEU A 20 1.40 -14.94 -7.01
C LEU A 20 2.43 -13.93 -6.47
N PHE A 21 2.17 -13.31 -5.32
CA PHE A 21 3.01 -12.25 -4.71
C PHE A 21 3.54 -12.57 -3.31
N GLY A 22 3.19 -13.73 -2.74
CA GLY A 22 3.40 -14.15 -1.34
C GLY A 22 4.83 -14.16 -0.79
N SER A 23 5.83 -13.71 -1.56
CA SER A 23 7.21 -13.60 -1.08
C SER A 23 7.85 -12.23 -1.30
N VAL A 24 7.12 -11.25 -1.83
CA VAL A 24 7.72 -9.97 -2.25
C VAL A 24 7.18 -8.76 -1.50
N LEU A 25 5.94 -8.82 -1.00
CA LEU A 25 5.24 -7.67 -0.41
C LEU A 25 4.62 -8.00 0.94
N ASP A 26 4.83 -7.12 1.92
CA ASP A 26 4.26 -7.25 3.25
C ASP A 26 2.72 -7.08 3.20
N PRO A 27 1.94 -7.84 3.98
CA PRO A 27 0.48 -7.79 3.95
C PRO A 27 -0.08 -6.38 4.18
N MET A 28 0.57 -5.60 5.05
CA MET A 28 0.18 -4.22 5.33
C MET A 28 0.39 -3.30 4.13
N GLU A 29 1.52 -3.41 3.43
CA GLU A 29 1.79 -2.60 2.23
C GLU A 29 0.70 -2.80 1.19
N ARG A 30 0.25 -4.05 0.96
CA ARG A 30 -0.82 -4.37 0.00
C ARG A 30 -2.16 -3.74 0.37
N ILE A 31 -2.51 -3.76 1.66
CA ILE A 31 -3.78 -3.22 2.14
C ILE A 31 -3.77 -1.69 2.03
N SER A 32 -2.72 -1.02 2.49
CA SER A 32 -2.62 0.45 2.36
C SER A 32 -2.65 0.89 0.91
N GLU A 33 -1.94 0.16 0.04
CA GLU A 33 -1.90 0.41 -1.39
C GLU A 33 -3.29 0.34 -2.03
N THR A 34 -4.00 -0.75 -1.78
CA THR A 34 -5.35 -0.96 -2.31
C THR A 34 -6.29 0.15 -1.83
N LEU A 35 -6.17 0.57 -0.57
CA LEU A 35 -6.99 1.63 0.01
C LEU A 35 -6.68 2.99 -0.60
N PHE A 36 -5.41 3.34 -0.77
CA PHE A 36 -5.02 4.60 -1.41
C PHE A 36 -5.46 4.64 -2.88
N GLY A 37 -5.22 3.56 -3.64
CA GLY A 37 -5.69 3.45 -5.02
C GLY A 37 -7.21 3.58 -5.15
N LEU A 38 -7.98 2.94 -4.27
CA LEU A 38 -9.45 3.06 -4.27
C LEU A 38 -9.92 4.49 -3.94
N ILE A 39 -9.33 5.15 -2.96
CA ILE A 39 -9.68 6.52 -2.57
C ILE A 39 -9.35 7.50 -3.71
N MET A 40 -8.19 7.34 -4.36
CA MET A 40 -7.78 8.16 -5.51
C MET A 40 -8.70 7.96 -6.70
N ALA A 41 -9.01 6.70 -7.07
CA ALA A 41 -9.92 6.38 -8.15
C ALA A 41 -11.32 6.98 -7.91
N LEU A 42 -11.84 6.82 -6.68
CA LEU A 42 -13.11 7.42 -6.27
C LEU A 42 -13.10 8.93 -6.39
N THR A 43 -12.06 9.58 -5.90
CA THR A 43 -11.91 11.04 -5.95
C THR A 43 -11.95 11.54 -7.38
N PHE A 44 -11.20 10.91 -8.27
CA PHE A 44 -11.15 11.28 -9.69
C PHE A 44 -12.50 11.05 -10.40
N ILE A 45 -13.17 9.92 -10.13
CA ILE A 45 -14.50 9.63 -10.69
C ILE A 45 -15.53 10.65 -10.17
N CYS A 46 -15.45 11.05 -8.90
CA CYS A 46 -16.29 12.09 -8.31
C CYS A 46 -16.05 13.46 -8.94
N SER A 47 -14.80 13.88 -9.09
CA SER A 47 -14.42 15.12 -9.77
C SER A 47 -14.97 15.18 -11.20
N LEU A 48 -14.74 14.13 -11.99
CA LEU A 48 -15.26 14.04 -13.36
C LEU A 48 -16.79 14.04 -13.40
N GLY A 49 -17.45 13.32 -12.50
CA GLY A 49 -18.91 13.27 -12.41
C GLY A 49 -19.55 14.64 -12.13
N ILE A 50 -18.83 15.54 -11.44
CA ILE A 50 -19.28 16.91 -11.18
C ILE A 50 -18.91 17.84 -12.34
N ALA A 51 -17.66 17.78 -12.81
CA ALA A 51 -17.15 18.67 -13.85
C ALA A 51 -17.86 18.49 -15.21
N THR A 52 -18.33 17.29 -15.53
CA THR A 52 -18.96 16.99 -16.84
C THR A 52 -20.48 17.23 -16.89
N GLY A 53 -21.13 17.48 -15.76
CA GLY A 53 -22.56 17.86 -15.72
C GLY A 53 -23.49 16.90 -16.47
N ALA A 54 -24.22 17.39 -17.48
CA ALA A 54 -25.15 16.59 -18.29
C ALA A 54 -24.54 16.01 -19.60
N ASN A 55 -23.32 16.44 -19.98
CA ASN A 55 -22.63 15.98 -21.20
C ASN A 55 -21.55 14.96 -20.86
N ILE A 56 -21.95 13.92 -20.13
CA ILE A 56 -21.04 12.90 -19.65
C ILE A 56 -20.70 11.94 -20.80
N ASN A 57 -19.51 12.09 -21.39
CA ASN A 57 -19.01 11.11 -22.35
C ASN A 57 -18.37 9.92 -21.61
N LEU A 58 -19.06 8.78 -21.65
CA LEU A 58 -18.66 7.52 -21.03
C LEU A 58 -17.23 7.10 -21.40
N GLN A 59 -16.82 7.32 -22.65
CA GLN A 59 -15.49 6.97 -23.14
C GLN A 59 -14.40 7.84 -22.50
N THR A 60 -14.67 9.14 -22.34
CA THR A 60 -13.75 10.08 -21.67
C THR A 60 -13.60 9.72 -20.19
N MET A 61 -14.68 9.35 -19.51
CA MET A 61 -14.63 8.90 -18.12
C MET A 61 -13.85 7.60 -17.97
N LEU A 62 -14.06 6.63 -18.86
CA LEU A 62 -13.42 5.33 -18.80
C LEU A 62 -11.91 5.43 -19.06
N ILE A 63 -11.51 6.20 -20.07
CA ILE A 63 -10.09 6.49 -20.34
C ILE A 63 -9.47 7.26 -19.16
N GLY A 64 -10.18 8.25 -18.62
CA GLY A 64 -9.73 9.01 -17.46
C GLY A 64 -9.50 8.12 -16.24
N ALA A 65 -10.49 7.30 -15.88
CA ALA A 65 -10.40 6.41 -14.72
C ALA A 65 -9.27 5.40 -14.88
N LEU A 66 -9.18 4.72 -16.02
CA LEU A 66 -8.10 3.76 -16.29
C LEU A 66 -6.71 4.43 -16.32
N GLY A 67 -6.61 5.62 -16.92
CA GLY A 67 -5.37 6.38 -17.00
C GLY A 67 -4.91 6.88 -15.63
N CYS A 68 -5.84 7.37 -14.80
CA CYS A 68 -5.56 7.79 -13.43
C CYS A 68 -5.07 6.60 -12.59
N ASN A 69 -5.74 5.46 -12.66
CA ASN A 69 -5.37 4.26 -11.88
C ASN A 69 -4.01 3.70 -12.31
N LEU A 70 -3.70 3.74 -13.62
CA LEU A 70 -2.39 3.33 -14.12
C LEU A 70 -1.29 4.27 -13.64
N ALA A 71 -1.52 5.59 -13.74
CA ALA A 71 -0.55 6.58 -13.29
C ALA A 71 -0.26 6.44 -11.78
N TRP A 72 -1.30 6.22 -10.98
CA TRP A 72 -1.18 5.99 -9.55
C TRP A 72 -0.36 4.72 -9.25
N GLY A 73 -0.66 3.59 -9.90
CA GLY A 73 0.13 2.37 -9.74
C GLY A 73 1.62 2.52 -10.11
N ILE A 74 1.94 3.34 -11.11
CA ILE A 74 3.33 3.65 -11.47
C ILE A 74 4.02 4.44 -10.34
N VAL A 75 3.33 5.43 -9.77
CA VAL A 75 3.84 6.23 -8.64
C VAL A 75 4.14 5.34 -7.44
N ASP A 76 3.21 4.46 -7.08
CA ASP A 76 3.38 3.55 -5.94
C ASP A 76 4.50 2.53 -6.15
N GLY A 77 4.63 1.99 -7.37
CA GLY A 77 5.80 1.18 -7.75
C GLY A 77 7.11 1.95 -7.56
N GLY A 78 7.15 3.24 -7.90
CA GLY A 78 8.30 4.12 -7.67
C GLY A 78 8.58 4.37 -6.19
N LEU A 79 7.55 4.68 -5.39
CA LEU A 79 7.66 4.90 -3.95
C LEU A 79 8.13 3.64 -3.22
N TYR A 80 7.64 2.46 -3.65
CA TYR A 80 8.13 1.18 -3.15
C TYR A 80 9.63 1.03 -3.39
N LEU A 81 10.12 1.27 -4.61
CA LEU A 81 11.55 1.20 -4.91
C LEU A 81 12.36 2.19 -4.07
N LEU A 82 11.85 3.41 -3.88
CA LEU A 82 12.49 4.41 -3.02
C LEU A 82 12.56 3.94 -1.56
N GLY A 83 11.49 3.33 -1.06
CA GLY A 83 11.47 2.69 0.27
C GLY A 83 12.53 1.60 0.40
N ARG A 84 12.67 0.73 -0.61
CA ARG A 84 13.70 -0.33 -0.63
C ARG A 84 15.12 0.25 -0.63
N ILE A 85 15.36 1.31 -1.39
CA ILE A 85 16.64 2.03 -1.39
C ILE A 85 16.91 2.61 0.00
N ASN A 86 15.93 3.28 0.61
CA ASN A 86 16.07 3.88 1.92
C ASN A 86 16.36 2.84 3.01
N SER A 87 15.58 1.77 3.10
CA SER A 87 15.79 0.70 4.09
C SER A 87 17.13 -0.01 3.93
N ARG A 88 17.61 -0.20 2.68
CA ARG A 88 18.96 -0.75 2.45
C ARG A 88 20.04 0.26 2.81
N GLY A 89 19.84 1.53 2.46
CA GLY A 89 20.75 2.63 2.79
C GLY A 89 20.92 2.78 4.30
N GLU A 90 19.83 2.69 5.05
CA GLU A 90 19.84 2.73 6.52
C GLU A 90 20.66 1.57 7.11
N LYS A 91 20.42 0.33 6.65
CA LYS A 91 21.20 -0.85 7.09
C LYS A 91 22.70 -0.69 6.81
N ILE A 92 23.06 -0.20 5.63
CA ILE A 92 24.45 0.07 5.25
C ILE A 92 25.05 1.16 6.14
N ARG A 93 24.33 2.26 6.37
CA ARG A 93 24.77 3.37 7.24
C ARG A 93 24.99 2.91 8.68
N THR A 94 24.07 2.12 9.24
CA THR A 94 24.21 1.54 10.58
C THR A 94 25.44 0.66 10.67
N LEU A 95 25.67 -0.23 9.69
CA LEU A 95 26.86 -1.09 9.69
C LEU A 95 28.16 -0.28 9.60
N HIS A 96 28.19 0.77 8.78
CA HIS A 96 29.33 1.68 8.73
C HIS A 96 29.53 2.45 10.03
N ALA A 97 28.45 2.92 10.67
CA ALA A 97 28.52 3.61 11.95
C ALA A 97 29.08 2.70 13.06
N VAL A 98 28.67 1.43 13.11
CA VAL A 98 29.22 0.44 14.05
C VAL A 98 30.70 0.15 13.77
N ARG A 99 31.13 0.09 12.51
CA ARG A 99 32.54 -0.17 12.14
C ARG A 99 33.47 1.02 12.34
N ARG A 100 32.98 2.24 12.13
CA ARG A 100 33.74 3.50 12.25
C ARG A 100 33.68 4.11 13.64
N ALA A 101 32.90 3.55 14.56
CA ALA A 101 32.82 4.01 15.93
C ALA A 101 34.23 4.00 16.58
N PRO A 102 34.63 5.09 17.27
CA PRO A 102 35.97 5.23 17.84
C PRO A 102 36.23 4.27 19.00
N ASP A 103 35.18 3.84 19.70
CA ASP A 103 35.27 2.96 20.86
C ASP A 103 34.08 1.96 20.90
N SER A 104 34.21 0.93 21.74
CA SER A 104 33.20 -0.12 21.87
C SER A 104 31.88 0.39 22.46
N GLU A 105 31.89 1.39 23.33
CA GLU A 105 30.70 1.96 23.95
C GLU A 105 29.86 2.73 22.93
N THR A 106 30.50 3.58 22.12
CA THR A 106 29.85 4.31 21.02
C THR A 106 29.24 3.35 20.01
N ALA A 107 29.94 2.28 19.62
CA ALA A 107 29.40 1.25 18.74
C ALA A 107 28.16 0.55 19.34
N ARG A 108 28.21 0.26 20.66
CA ARG A 108 27.10 -0.36 21.40
C ARG A 108 25.87 0.54 21.44
N ARG A 109 26.04 1.86 21.59
CA ARG A 109 24.95 2.85 21.54
C ARG A 109 24.31 2.91 20.16
N VAL A 110 25.09 2.84 19.08
CA VAL A 110 24.55 2.77 17.71
C VAL A 110 23.69 1.52 17.52
N ILE A 111 24.16 0.35 17.97
CA ILE A 111 23.39 -0.91 17.89
C ILE A 111 22.10 -0.79 18.71
N ALA A 112 22.18 -0.29 19.94
CA ALA A 112 21.01 -0.09 20.80
C ALA A 112 20.00 0.89 20.19
N GLY A 113 20.46 1.98 19.57
CA GLY A 113 19.59 2.97 18.93
C GLY A 113 18.81 2.45 17.71
N THR A 114 19.23 1.31 17.14
CA THR A 114 18.51 0.66 16.03
C THR A 114 17.54 -0.43 16.45
N LEU A 115 17.62 -0.87 17.72
CA LEU A 115 16.76 -1.91 18.26
C LEU A 115 15.51 -1.26 18.88
N ALA A 116 14.40 -2.01 18.93
CA ALA A 116 13.23 -1.55 19.65
C ALA A 116 13.58 -1.36 21.15
N PRO A 117 13.08 -0.30 21.81
CA PRO A 117 13.44 0.01 23.20
C PRO A 117 13.20 -1.17 24.17
N GLU A 118 12.16 -1.95 23.92
CA GLU A 118 11.79 -3.13 24.71
C GLU A 118 12.88 -4.19 24.62
N LEU A 119 13.42 -4.44 23.43
CA LEU A 119 14.52 -5.38 23.21
C LEU A 119 15.81 -4.90 23.87
N VAL A 120 16.11 -3.60 23.82
CA VAL A 120 17.30 -3.03 24.46
C VAL A 120 17.26 -3.24 25.97
N ALA A 121 16.08 -3.14 26.60
CA ALA A 121 15.92 -3.33 28.04
C ALA A 121 16.27 -4.75 28.52
N PHE A 122 16.13 -5.77 27.66
CA PHE A 122 16.49 -7.16 27.97
C PHE A 122 17.93 -7.52 27.59
N LEU A 123 18.63 -6.67 26.83
CA LEU A 123 19.97 -6.97 26.33
C LEU A 123 21.06 -6.49 27.30
N SER A 124 21.92 -7.42 27.72
CA SER A 124 23.09 -7.09 28.53
C SER A 124 24.19 -6.43 27.70
N ALA A 125 25.13 -5.77 28.39
CA ALA A 125 26.27 -5.16 27.71
C ALA A 125 27.15 -6.17 26.95
N GLN A 126 27.27 -7.39 27.47
CA GLN A 126 27.98 -8.48 26.82
C GLN A 126 27.28 -8.95 25.54
N GLN A 127 25.94 -9.01 25.52
CA GLN A 127 25.20 -9.41 24.32
C GLN A 127 25.35 -8.40 23.19
N LEU A 128 25.26 -7.11 23.51
CA LEU A 128 25.49 -6.04 22.52
C LEU A 128 26.94 -6.03 22.01
N GLU A 129 27.91 -6.38 22.86
CA GLU A 129 29.31 -6.54 22.46
C GLU A 129 29.50 -7.75 21.52
N LEU A 130 28.85 -8.89 21.79
CA LEU A 130 28.84 -10.03 20.87
C LEU A 130 28.23 -9.68 19.52
N MET A 131 27.14 -8.90 19.50
CA MET A 131 26.53 -8.39 18.27
C MET A 131 27.51 -7.50 17.50
N ARG A 132 28.19 -6.57 18.17
CA ARG A 132 29.23 -5.72 17.58
C ARG A 132 30.33 -6.57 16.92
N GLN A 133 30.83 -7.58 17.61
CA GLN A 133 31.87 -8.47 17.08
C GLN A 133 31.41 -9.22 15.83
N LYS A 134 30.20 -9.80 15.85
CA LYS A 134 29.62 -10.47 14.67
C LYS A 134 29.40 -9.51 13.50
N LEU A 135 28.92 -8.29 13.75
CA LEU A 135 28.71 -7.27 12.71
C LEU A 135 30.03 -6.84 12.04
N ARG A 136 31.15 -6.81 12.79
CA ARG A 136 32.48 -6.54 12.22
C ARG A 136 32.99 -7.67 11.33
N GLN A 137 32.60 -8.92 11.60
CA GLN A 137 32.99 -10.09 10.81
C GLN A 137 32.18 -10.24 9.51
N LEU A 138 31.07 -9.52 9.35
CA LEU A 138 30.31 -9.55 8.10
C LEU A 138 31.16 -9.02 6.93
N PRO A 139 30.93 -9.48 5.70
CA PRO A 139 31.50 -8.85 4.51
C PRO A 139 31.16 -7.36 4.48
N GLU A 140 32.03 -6.54 3.88
CA GLU A 140 31.70 -5.14 3.63
C GLU A 140 30.50 -5.07 2.68
N PRO A 141 29.44 -4.33 3.03
CA PRO A 141 28.28 -4.23 2.16
C PRO A 141 28.71 -3.64 0.81
N SER A 142 28.16 -4.20 -0.28
CA SER A 142 28.36 -3.70 -1.64
C SER A 142 28.13 -2.18 -1.72
N HIS A 143 28.86 -1.50 -2.60
CA HIS A 143 29.07 -0.04 -2.65
C HIS A 143 27.82 0.88 -2.72
N GLY A 144 26.59 0.34 -2.70
CA GLY A 144 25.39 1.15 -2.57
C GLY A 144 24.10 0.34 -2.34
N PRO A 145 23.00 1.01 -1.97
CA PRO A 145 21.67 0.44 -1.85
C PRO A 145 21.06 0.19 -3.24
N GLY A 146 21.71 -0.64 -4.06
CA GLY A 146 21.24 -0.95 -5.40
C GLY A 146 19.91 -1.69 -5.38
N LEU A 147 19.06 -1.41 -6.36
CA LEU A 147 17.82 -2.17 -6.60
C LEU A 147 18.16 -3.51 -7.25
N THR A 148 17.48 -4.56 -6.80
CA THR A 148 17.59 -5.91 -7.38
C THR A 148 16.42 -6.18 -8.32
N LYS A 149 16.56 -7.17 -9.20
CA LYS A 149 15.46 -7.63 -10.06
C LYS A 149 14.19 -7.97 -9.27
N ARG A 150 14.33 -8.49 -8.05
CA ARG A 150 13.20 -8.80 -7.16
C ARG A 150 12.48 -7.55 -6.66
N ASP A 151 13.19 -6.46 -6.43
CA ASP A 151 12.53 -5.19 -6.04
C ASP A 151 11.72 -4.63 -7.22
N TRP A 152 12.24 -4.71 -8.45
CA TRP A 152 11.49 -4.32 -9.64
C TRP A 152 10.24 -5.17 -9.90
N ILE A 153 10.33 -6.48 -9.65
CA ILE A 153 9.15 -7.37 -9.70
C ILE A 153 8.12 -6.97 -8.64
N GLY A 154 8.57 -6.60 -7.43
CA GLY A 154 7.68 -6.09 -6.37
C GLY A 154 6.99 -4.79 -6.76
N ALA A 155 7.73 -3.85 -7.32
CA ALA A 155 7.20 -2.58 -7.81
C ALA A 155 6.15 -2.78 -8.92
N LEU A 156 6.43 -3.68 -9.87
CA LEU A 156 5.48 -4.05 -10.91
C LEU A 156 4.25 -4.75 -10.30
N GLY A 157 4.45 -5.57 -9.28
CA GLY A 157 3.37 -6.20 -8.52
C GLY A 157 2.44 -5.19 -7.86
N LEU A 158 2.98 -4.15 -7.21
CA LEU A 158 2.19 -3.05 -6.65
C LEU A 158 1.42 -2.29 -7.72
N CYS A 159 2.12 -1.88 -8.78
CA CYS A 159 1.50 -1.16 -9.89
C CYS A 159 0.32 -1.96 -10.47
N LEU A 160 0.52 -3.25 -10.68
CA LEU A 160 -0.48 -4.14 -11.24
C LEU A 160 -1.63 -4.38 -10.25
N LEU A 161 -1.33 -4.60 -8.97
CA LEU A 161 -2.32 -4.75 -7.92
C LEU A 161 -3.22 -3.51 -7.83
N SER A 162 -2.61 -2.33 -7.76
CA SER A 162 -3.29 -1.03 -7.71
C SER A 162 -4.20 -0.85 -8.93
N PHE A 163 -3.68 -1.09 -10.13
CA PHE A 163 -4.44 -1.03 -11.37
C PHE A 163 -5.61 -2.04 -11.43
N LEU A 164 -5.40 -3.31 -11.08
CA LEU A 164 -6.44 -4.34 -11.11
C LEU A 164 -7.48 -4.14 -10.00
N SER A 165 -7.09 -3.63 -8.83
CA SER A 165 -8.00 -3.40 -7.71
C SER A 165 -9.05 -2.34 -8.01
N THR A 166 -8.79 -1.44 -8.96
CA THR A 166 -9.72 -0.39 -9.35
C THR A 166 -10.59 -0.79 -10.54
N PHE A 167 -10.29 -1.91 -11.21
CA PHE A 167 -11.06 -2.41 -12.34
C PHE A 167 -12.55 -2.66 -12.01
N PRO A 168 -12.92 -3.25 -10.85
CA PRO A 168 -14.31 -3.43 -10.46
C PRO A 168 -15.11 -2.12 -10.39
N VAL A 169 -14.45 -1.02 -10.04
CA VAL A 169 -15.06 0.32 -9.97
C VAL A 169 -15.40 0.84 -11.38
N VAL A 170 -14.65 0.42 -12.40
CA VAL A 170 -14.87 0.80 -13.81
C VAL A 170 -15.86 -0.14 -14.53
N ILE A 171 -16.04 -1.37 -14.05
CA ILE A 171 -16.98 -2.36 -14.64
C ILE A 171 -18.37 -1.78 -14.95
N PRO A 172 -19.03 -1.01 -14.06
CA PRO A 172 -20.35 -0.45 -14.34
C PRO A 172 -20.39 0.42 -15.60
N PHE A 173 -19.30 1.13 -15.93
CA PHE A 173 -19.21 1.95 -17.15
C PHE A 173 -19.11 1.13 -18.44
N LEU A 174 -18.75 -0.16 -18.36
CA LEU A 174 -18.71 -1.03 -19.53
C LEU A 174 -20.09 -1.60 -19.89
N PHE A 175 -20.97 -1.78 -18.90
CA PHE A 175 -22.27 -2.44 -19.06
C PHE A 175 -23.44 -1.46 -19.09
N LEU A 176 -23.31 -0.27 -18.49
CA LEU A 176 -24.40 0.69 -18.36
C LEU A 176 -24.23 1.84 -19.36
N SER A 177 -25.25 2.05 -20.19
CA SER A 177 -25.28 3.13 -21.19
C SER A 177 -25.63 4.49 -20.59
N ASP A 178 -26.33 4.52 -19.45
CA ASP A 178 -26.63 5.76 -18.72
C ASP A 178 -25.49 6.08 -17.75
N ALA A 179 -24.80 7.19 -18.03
CA ALA A 179 -23.65 7.63 -17.25
C ALA A 179 -23.99 7.94 -15.78
N ARG A 180 -25.20 8.43 -15.46
CA ARG A 180 -25.60 8.69 -14.07
C ARG A 180 -25.84 7.40 -13.31
N VAL A 181 -26.41 6.39 -13.97
CA VAL A 181 -26.59 5.05 -13.37
C VAL A 181 -25.24 4.36 -13.21
N ALA A 182 -24.36 4.46 -14.21
CA ALA A 182 -23.00 3.94 -14.15
C ALA A 182 -22.19 4.53 -12.99
N LEU A 183 -22.26 5.84 -12.79
CA LEU A 183 -21.62 6.55 -11.67
C LEU A 183 -22.11 6.05 -10.30
N ARG A 184 -23.43 5.94 -10.11
CA ARG A 184 -23.99 5.47 -8.83
C ARG A 184 -23.61 4.03 -8.55
N ALA A 185 -23.64 3.17 -9.57
CA ALA A 185 -23.20 1.78 -9.45
C ALA A 185 -21.70 1.70 -9.11
N SER A 186 -20.86 2.53 -9.75
CA SER A 186 -19.43 2.64 -9.46
C SER A 186 -19.16 3.04 -8.00
N TYR A 187 -19.87 4.04 -7.47
CA TYR A 187 -19.76 4.43 -6.07
C TYR A 187 -20.18 3.31 -5.11
N ALA A 188 -21.27 2.59 -5.43
CA ALA A 188 -21.71 1.46 -4.62
C ALA A 188 -20.63 0.36 -4.58
N VAL A 189 -20.04 0.01 -5.73
CA VAL A 189 -18.93 -0.95 -5.80
C VAL A 189 -17.76 -0.48 -4.96
N ALA A 190 -17.35 0.76 -5.10
CA ALA A 190 -16.20 1.29 -4.37
C ALA A 190 -16.42 1.37 -2.86
N ILE A 191 -17.63 1.72 -2.39
CA ILE A 191 -18.00 1.66 -0.95
C ILE A 191 -17.89 0.23 -0.42
N VAL A 192 -18.39 -0.76 -1.17
CA VAL A 192 -18.29 -2.17 -0.80
C VAL A 192 -16.82 -2.59 -0.73
N MET A 193 -16.00 -2.19 -1.71
CA MET A 193 -14.56 -2.50 -1.72
C MET A 193 -13.82 -1.85 -0.55
N LEU A 194 -14.10 -0.58 -0.23
CA LEU A 194 -13.53 0.10 0.94
C LEU A 194 -13.90 -0.60 2.24
N PHE A 195 -15.17 -0.98 2.39
CA PHE A 195 -15.63 -1.73 3.56
C PHE A 195 -14.91 -3.07 3.68
N CYS A 196 -14.83 -3.83 2.59
CA CYS A 196 -14.15 -5.14 2.57
C CYS A 196 -12.66 -5.00 2.90
N CYS A 197 -11.96 -4.03 2.32
CA CYS A 197 -10.55 -3.77 2.62
C CYS A 197 -10.36 -3.39 4.09
N GLY A 198 -11.18 -2.49 4.62
CA GLY A 198 -11.14 -2.12 6.04
C GLY A 198 -11.50 -3.27 6.98
N TYR A 199 -12.39 -4.16 6.56
CA TYR A 199 -12.74 -5.37 7.31
C TYR A 199 -11.57 -6.36 7.39
N VAL A 200 -10.94 -6.64 6.25
CA VAL A 200 -9.74 -7.50 6.18
C VAL A 200 -8.59 -6.90 6.98
N PHE A 201 -8.37 -5.58 6.85
CA PHE A 201 -7.43 -4.85 7.68
C PHE A 201 -7.71 -5.04 9.17
N GLY A 202 -8.98 -4.89 9.58
CA GLY A 202 -9.37 -5.07 10.97
C GLY A 202 -9.06 -6.48 11.50
N ILE A 203 -9.26 -7.52 10.70
CA ILE A 203 -8.87 -8.89 11.06
C ILE A 203 -7.35 -8.99 11.27
N GLN A 204 -6.56 -8.49 10.32
CA GLN A 204 -5.09 -8.63 10.34
C GLN A 204 -4.44 -7.80 11.45
N SER A 205 -5.01 -6.65 11.80
CA SER A 205 -4.51 -5.77 12.86
C SER A 205 -5.03 -6.10 14.25
N GLY A 206 -5.88 -7.12 14.40
CA GLY A 206 -6.53 -7.46 15.68
C GLY A 206 -7.55 -6.42 16.17
N LEU A 207 -7.99 -5.52 15.28
CA LEU A 207 -9.07 -4.56 15.54
C LEU A 207 -10.44 -5.22 15.35
N ARG A 208 -11.51 -4.53 15.75
CA ARG A 208 -12.89 -5.00 15.48
C ARG A 208 -13.16 -4.86 13.97
N PRO A 209 -13.31 -5.96 13.20
CA PRO A 209 -13.32 -5.90 11.73
C PRO A 209 -14.42 -5.00 11.15
N TRP A 210 -15.62 -5.08 11.72
CA TRP A 210 -16.76 -4.23 11.33
C TRP A 210 -16.51 -2.74 11.58
N ALA A 211 -15.89 -2.40 12.71
CA ALA A 211 -15.57 -1.01 13.03
C ALA A 211 -14.48 -0.47 12.08
N ALA A 212 -13.47 -1.27 11.76
CA ALA A 212 -12.43 -0.92 10.81
C ALA A 212 -13.00 -0.73 9.39
N GLY A 213 -13.89 -1.63 8.93
CA GLY A 213 -14.60 -1.48 7.66
C GLY A 213 -15.43 -0.21 7.58
N LEU A 214 -16.25 0.09 8.60
CA LEU A 214 -17.06 1.31 8.65
C LEU A 214 -16.19 2.58 8.72
N ALA A 215 -15.12 2.55 9.52
CA ALA A 215 -14.18 3.66 9.62
C ALA A 215 -13.52 3.96 8.27
N MET A 216 -13.12 2.93 7.51
CA MET A 216 -12.52 3.10 6.19
C MET A 216 -13.50 3.67 5.17
N VAL A 217 -14.77 3.25 5.18
CA VAL A 217 -15.81 3.88 4.35
C VAL A 217 -16.01 5.35 4.73
N ALA A 218 -16.06 5.65 6.02
CA ALA A 218 -16.23 7.03 6.51
C ALA A 218 -15.06 7.93 6.09
N VAL A 219 -13.82 7.46 6.22
CA VAL A 219 -12.61 8.18 5.78
C VAL A 219 -12.62 8.38 4.27
N GLY A 220 -12.90 7.34 3.49
CA GLY A 220 -12.98 7.45 2.03
C GLY A 220 -14.06 8.43 1.59
N GLY A 221 -15.25 8.36 2.19
CA GLY A 221 -16.34 9.30 1.93
C GLY A 221 -16.01 10.75 2.32
N ALA A 222 -15.31 10.96 3.44
CA ALA A 222 -14.86 12.29 3.86
C ALA A 222 -13.84 12.88 2.88
N LEU A 223 -12.86 12.09 2.43
CA LEU A 223 -11.85 12.53 1.46
C LEU A 223 -12.48 12.89 0.11
N VAL A 224 -13.39 12.06 -0.38
CA VAL A 224 -14.20 12.36 -1.57
C VAL A 224 -14.99 13.65 -1.38
N GLY A 225 -15.65 13.82 -0.22
CA GLY A 225 -16.40 15.04 0.09
C GLY A 225 -15.53 16.30 0.10
N VAL A 226 -14.29 16.21 0.61
CA VAL A 226 -13.32 17.31 0.58
C VAL A 226 -12.89 17.62 -0.85
N ALA A 227 -12.55 16.63 -1.66
CA ALA A 227 -12.14 16.83 -3.04
C ALA A 227 -13.25 17.49 -3.88
N VAL A 228 -14.50 17.05 -3.67
CA VAL A 228 -15.70 17.65 -4.26
C VAL A 228 -15.85 19.12 -3.83
N ALA A 229 -15.67 19.42 -2.55
CA ALA A 229 -15.77 20.79 -2.04
C ALA A 229 -14.67 21.72 -2.58
N LEU A 230 -13.49 21.19 -2.90
CA LEU A 230 -12.35 21.94 -3.44
C LEU A 230 -12.44 22.16 -4.96
N GLY A 231 -13.51 21.73 -5.61
CA GLY A 231 -13.81 22.08 -7.00
C GLY A 231 -13.78 20.92 -7.99
N GLY A 232 -13.47 19.70 -7.55
CA GLY A 232 -13.44 18.52 -8.41
C GLY A 232 -12.22 18.51 -9.33
#